data_AF-A0A3S1LBJ4-F1
#
_entry.id   AF-A0A3S1LBJ4-F1
#
_cell.length_a   1.000
_cell.length_b   1.000
_cell.length_c   1.000
_cell.angle_alpha   90.00
_cell.angle_beta   90.00
_cell.angle_gamma   90.00
#
_symmetry.space_group_name_H-M   'P 1'
#
loop_
_entity.id
_entity.type
_entity.pdbx_description
1 polymer ?
#
loop_
_entity_poly.entity_id
_entity_poly.type
_entity_poly.pdbx_seq_one_letter_code
_entity_poly.pdbx_strand_id
1 'polypeptide(L)' 'VIAGHGVALCPIEVFREELMRGDLVVLSDIATDADKGYFLTMSAQPSAAEIKFADWFRDQVSTGGDAGV' A
#
# COMPACT_ATOMS: atom_id res chain seq x y z
N VAL A 1 3.00 -16.53 -7.24
CA VAL A 1 1.57 -16.21 -7.01
C VAL A 1 0.82 -16.10 -8.32
N ILE A 2 1.06 -15.07 -9.16
CA ILE A 2 0.36 -14.87 -10.46
C ILE A 2 0.39 -16.10 -11.39
N ALA A 3 1.52 -16.81 -11.48
CA ALA A 3 1.64 -18.02 -12.30
C ALA A 3 1.05 -19.30 -11.64
N GLY A 4 0.36 -19.19 -10.49
CA GLY A 4 -0.28 -20.32 -9.82
C GLY A 4 0.62 -21.22 -8.96
N HIS A 5 1.91 -20.89 -8.82
CA HIS A 5 2.88 -21.76 -8.11
C HIS A 5 2.76 -21.80 -6.57
N GLY A 6 1.79 -21.11 -5.96
CA GLY A 6 1.56 -21.20 -4.52
C GLY A 6 1.04 -19.92 -3.85
N VAL A 7 1.05 -19.95 -2.52
CA VAL A 7 0.56 -18.90 -1.60
C VAL A 7 1.70 -17.95 -1.23
N ALA A 8 1.38 -16.66 -1.06
CA ALA A 8 2.31 -15.69 -0.47
C ALA A 8 1.58 -14.72 0.46
N LEU A 9 2.34 -14.12 1.38
CA LEU A 9 1.91 -12.95 2.14
C LEU A 9 2.29 -11.71 1.33
N CYS A 10 1.29 -10.93 0.92
CA CYS A 10 1.46 -9.79 0.04
C CYS A 10 0.56 -8.64 0.52
N PRO A 11 1.01 -7.37 0.41
CA PRO A 11 0.12 -6.24 0.68
C PRO A 11 -1.06 -6.26 -0.29
N ILE A 12 -2.28 -6.26 0.24
CA ILE A 12 -3.53 -6.35 -0.55
C ILE A 12 -3.59 -5.25 -1.62
N GLU A 13 -3.15 -4.05 -1.27
CA GLU A 13 -3.17 -2.88 -2.16
C GLU A 13 -2.40 -3.10 -3.46
N VAL A 14 -1.30 -3.86 -3.41
CA VAL A 14 -0.45 -4.14 -4.58
C VAL A 14 -1.12 -5.09 -5.57
N PHE A 15 -2.07 -5.90 -5.11
CA PHE A 15 -2.75 -6.94 -5.89
C PHE A 15 -4.26 -6.69 -6.01
N ARG A 16 -4.71 -5.45 -5.78
CA ARG A 16 -6.13 -5.12 -5.75
C ARG A 16 -6.81 -5.47 -7.08
N GLU A 17 -6.15 -5.22 -8.20
CA GLU A 17 -6.73 -5.48 -9.53
C GLU A 17 -6.91 -6.98 -9.78
N GLU A 18 -5.92 -7.81 -9.44
CA GLU A 18 -5.99 -9.26 -9.57
C GLU A 18 -7.03 -9.88 -8.64
N LEU A 19 -7.16 -9.33 -7.42
CA LEU A 19 -8.22 -9.73 -6.48
C LEU A 19 -9.61 -9.36 -7.01
N MET A 20 -9.78 -8.14 -7.54
CA MET A 20 -11.04 -7.68 -8.13
C MET A 20 -11.44 -8.51 -9.36
N ARG A 21 -10.46 -8.90 -10.18
CA ARG A 21 -10.68 -9.75 -11.36
C ARG A 21 -10.89 -11.23 -11.02
N GLY A 22 -10.57 -11.64 -9.78
CA GLY A 22 -10.65 -13.03 -9.34
C GLY A 22 -9.45 -13.89 -9.77
N ASP A 23 -8.38 -13.28 -10.28
CA ASP A 23 -7.13 -13.97 -10.60
C ASP A 23 -6.40 -14.42 -9.32
N LEU A 24 -6.66 -13.71 -8.21
CA LEU A 24 -6.21 -14.04 -6.86
C LEU A 24 -7.37 -14.10 -5.89
N VAL A 25 -7.16 -14.81 -4.78
CA VAL A 25 -8.12 -15.00 -3.69
C VAL A 25 -7.40 -14.85 -2.36
N VAL A 26 -8.06 -14.18 -1.41
CA VAL A 26 -7.61 -14.09 -0.03
C VAL A 26 -7.90 -15.43 0.67
N LEU A 27 -6.86 -16.07 1.22
CA LEU A 27 -6.99 -17.36 1.91
C LEU A 27 -7.20 -17.22 3.43
N SER A 28 -6.85 -16.08 4.02
CA SER A 28 -7.02 -15.78 5.45
C SER A 28 -7.25 -14.29 5.64
N ASP A 29 -8.12 -13.95 6.59
CA ASP A 29 -8.41 -12.60 7.07
C ASP A 29 -7.48 -12.15 8.22
N ILE A 30 -6.56 -13.00 8.64
CA ILE A 30 -5.58 -12.69 9.69
C ILE A 30 -4.42 -11.91 9.07
N ALA A 31 -4.34 -10.61 9.36
CA ALA A 31 -3.20 -9.79 9.02
C ALA A 31 -2.04 -10.04 10.01
N THR A 32 -0.85 -10.36 9.50
CA THR A 32 0.34 -10.63 10.32
C THR A 32 1.32 -9.45 10.41
N ASP A 33 1.28 -8.52 9.44
CA ASP A 33 2.20 -7.37 9.32
C ASP A 33 1.44 -6.02 9.37
N ALA A 34 0.48 -5.89 10.28
CA ALA A 34 -0.34 -4.69 10.43
C ALA A 34 0.43 -3.49 11.03
N ASP A 35 1.64 -3.71 11.55
CA ASP A 35 2.49 -2.70 12.17
C ASP A 35 3.53 -2.10 11.20
N LYS A 36 3.43 -2.41 9.91
CA LYS A 36 4.34 -1.92 8.87
C LYS A 36 3.68 -0.78 8.09
N GLY A 37 4.47 0.23 7.75
CA GLY A 37 4.01 1.42 7.02
C GLY A 37 4.89 1.73 5.81
N TYR A 38 4.32 2.47 4.86
CA TYR A 38 5.07 3.06 3.75
C TYR A 38 5.59 4.44 4.16
N PHE A 39 6.86 4.72 3.87
CA PHE A 39 7.51 5.97 4.25
C PHE A 39 7.94 6.75 3.01
N LEU A 40 7.66 8.05 3.01
CA LEU A 40 8.25 8.99 2.07
C LEU A 40 9.49 9.62 2.72
N THR A 41 10.68 9.29 2.21
CA THR A 41 11.94 9.90 2.66
C THR A 41 12.34 11.03 1.71
N MET A 42 12.94 12.08 2.27
CA MET A 42 13.34 13.28 1.52
C MET A 42 14.76 13.69 1.90
N SER A 43 15.39 14.48 1.04
CA SER A 43 16.63 15.18 1.37
C SER A 43 16.49 15.97 2.68
N ALA A 44 17.57 16.08 3.45
CA ALA A 44 17.61 16.95 4.63
C ALA A 44 17.41 18.44 4.27
N GLN A 45 17.68 18.80 3.01
CA GLN A 45 17.44 20.13 2.44
C GLN A 45 16.65 19.95 1.15
N PRO A 46 15.31 19.78 1.24
CA PRO A 46 14.47 19.60 0.06
C PRO A 46 14.21 20.94 -0.62
N SER A 47 14.22 20.92 -1.95
CA SER A 47 13.79 22.04 -2.79
C SER A 47 12.28 22.29 -2.66
N ALA A 48 11.84 23.47 -3.09
CA ALA A 48 10.42 23.82 -3.13
C ALA A 48 9.60 22.86 -4.01
N ALA A 49 10.20 22.31 -5.08
CA ALA A 49 9.56 21.33 -5.95
C ALA A 49 9.34 19.99 -5.23
N GLU A 50 10.34 19.52 -4.48
CA GLU A 50 10.24 18.29 -3.69
C GLU A 50 9.17 18.41 -2.60
N ILE A 51 9.09 19.55 -1.91
CA ILE A 51 8.05 19.83 -0.92
C ILE A 51 6.67 19.77 -1.57
N LYS A 52 6.48 20.48 -2.69
CA LYS A 52 5.20 20.52 -3.41
C LYS A 52 4.76 19.13 -3.89
N PHE A 53 5.71 18.32 -4.38
CA PHE A 53 5.42 16.95 -4.77
C PHE A 53 5.01 16.11 -3.56
N ALA A 54 5.74 16.21 -2.45
CA ALA A 54 5.45 15.47 -1.24
C ALA A 54 4.06 15.82 -0.65
N ASP A 55 3.67 17.09 -0.69
CA ASP A 55 2.35 17.55 -0.27
C ASP A 55 1.24 16.94 -1.14
N TRP A 56 1.38 17.06 -2.46
CA TRP A 56 0.43 16.46 -3.39
C TRP A 56 0.36 14.94 -3.23
N PHE A 57 1.51 14.26 -3.14
CA PHE A 57 1.56 12.82 -3.04
C PHE A 57 0.87 12.32 -1.77
N ARG A 58 1.09 12.99 -0.64
CA ARG A 58 0.38 12.70 0.62
C ARG A 58 -1.13 12.82 0.46
N ASP A 59 -1.62 13.86 -0.23
CA ASP A 59 -3.04 14.01 -0.51
C ASP A 59 -3.59 12.85 -1.36
N GLN A 60 -2.85 12.39 -2.37
CA GLN A 60 -3.27 11.28 -3.22
C GLN A 60 -3.31 9.92 -2.50
N VAL A 61 -2.40 9.69 -1.54
CA VAL A 61 -2.31 8.40 -0.82
C VAL A 61 -3.02 8.40 0.52
N SER A 62 -3.50 9.55 0.99
CA SER A 62 -4.32 9.65 2.20
C SER A 62 -5.72 9.14 1.91
N THR A 63 -5.90 7.83 1.96
CA THR A 63 -7.24 7.25 2.09
C THR A 63 -7.79 7.68 3.45
N GLY A 64 -8.96 8.33 3.48
CA GLY A 64 -9.64 8.71 4.72
C GLY A 64 -9.64 7.52 5.66
N GLY A 65 -8.90 7.63 6.77
CA GLY A 65 -8.64 6.50 7.65
C GLY A 65 -9.95 5.99 8.22
N ASP A 66 -10.29 4.73 7.96
CA ASP A 66 -10.99 3.92 8.95
C ASP A 66 -10.02 3.78 10.13
N ALA A 67 -10.09 4.77 11.02
CA ALA A 67 -9.66 4.62 12.40
C ALA A 67 -10.58 3.56 13.00
N GLY A 68 -10.13 2.30 12.92
CA GLY A 68 -10.75 1.17 13.59
C GLY A 68 -10.97 1.49 15.07
N VAL A 69 -12.22 1.24 15.48
CA VAL A 69 -12.76 1.19 16.85
C VAL A 69 -11.90 0.32 17.76
#